data_AF-A0A9W6R626-F1
#
_entry.id   AF-A0A9W6R626-F1
#
_cell.length_a   1.000
_cell.length_b   1.000
_cell.length_c   1.000
_cell.angle_alpha   90.00
_cell.angle_beta   90.00
_cell.angle_gamma   90.00
#
_symmetry.space_group_name_H-M   'P 1'
#
loop_
_entity.id
_entity.type
_entity.pdbx_description
1 polymer ?
#
loop_
_entity_poly.entity_id
_entity_poly.type
_entity_poly.pdbx_seq_one_letter_code
_entity_poly.pdbx_strand_id
1 'polypeptide(L)'
;MPTRPFKDRLRAFLDPRPARWRTVIVLGIVLGYGDGYVLVALTGAAGAIERTNHPFSSWLEESAFLVPLFILAELLVLRRIRRRSGPVLRSGKAVLGTALLIAVAGTVTGFVGVAVSAALDYRLQTQLIEFSSRFGDQNGDPLITAGSTAARGNCNSMVCNEERLSLASDARGVAISAPILLGVNVVLVGWVLAGFGGRLGAPAGRRATTTIAVPTSSTEKV
;
A
#
# COMPACT_ATOMS: atom_id res chain seq x y z
N MET A 1 32.00 13.94 -15.47
CA MET A 1 31.37 12.74 -14.87
C MET A 1 30.66 11.96 -15.97
N PRO A 2 31.10 10.75 -16.35
CA PRO A 2 30.45 10.00 -17.41
C PRO A 2 29.07 9.48 -16.97
N THR A 3 28.03 9.86 -17.71
CA THR A 3 26.66 9.41 -17.51
C THR A 3 26.54 7.95 -17.94
N ARG A 4 26.57 7.02 -16.97
CA ARG A 4 26.26 5.62 -17.24
C ARG A 4 24.90 5.51 -17.95
N PRO A 5 24.79 4.70 -19.02
CA PRO A 5 23.58 4.59 -19.84
C PRO A 5 22.42 4.05 -19.00
N PHE A 6 21.19 4.48 -19.32
CA PHE A 6 19.97 4.16 -18.57
C PHE A 6 19.76 2.65 -18.39
N LYS A 7 20.13 1.85 -19.40
CA LYS A 7 20.08 0.39 -19.40
C LYS A 7 20.93 -0.24 -18.28
N ASP A 8 22.11 0.32 -18.03
CA ASP A 8 23.01 -0.18 -16.98
C ASP A 8 22.54 0.22 -15.58
N ARG A 9 21.86 1.38 -15.46
CA ARG A 9 21.19 1.76 -14.21
C ARG A 9 20.00 0.85 -13.91
N LEU A 10 19.22 0.48 -14.92
CA LEU A 10 18.12 -0.47 -14.79
C LEU A 10 18.64 -1.87 -14.45
N ARG A 11 19.67 -2.37 -15.14
CA ARG A 11 20.27 -3.67 -14.82
C ARG A 11 20.87 -3.73 -13.42
N ALA A 12 21.62 -2.70 -12.99
CA ALA A 12 22.14 -2.62 -11.62
C ALA A 12 21.04 -2.43 -10.55
N PHE A 13 19.86 -1.92 -10.95
CA PHE A 13 18.68 -1.79 -10.08
C PHE A 13 17.93 -3.12 -9.97
N LEU A 14 17.82 -3.85 -11.07
CA LEU A 14 17.21 -5.18 -11.17
C LEU A 14 18.15 -6.29 -10.67
N ASP A 15 19.44 -6.01 -10.49
CA ASP A 15 20.48 -6.98 -10.12
C ASP A 15 20.08 -7.72 -8.83
N PRO A 16 19.67 -8.99 -8.95
CA PRO A 16 19.05 -9.73 -7.88
C PRO A 16 20.18 -10.28 -7.02
N ARG A 17 20.59 -9.54 -6.00
CA ARG A 17 21.02 -10.27 -4.80
C ARG A 17 19.79 -11.09 -4.37
N PRO A 18 19.86 -12.43 -4.33
CA PRO A 18 18.69 -13.31 -4.32
C PRO A 18 17.72 -13.08 -3.14
N ALA A 19 18.16 -12.36 -2.11
CA ALA A 19 17.35 -11.98 -0.96
C ALA A 19 16.48 -10.72 -1.15
N ARG A 20 16.76 -9.80 -2.11
CA ARG A 20 16.10 -8.48 -2.17
C ARG A 20 14.72 -8.49 -2.81
N TRP A 21 14.55 -9.18 -3.93
CA TRP A 21 13.25 -9.25 -4.61
C TRP A 21 12.23 -10.08 -3.84
N ARG A 22 12.69 -11.13 -3.17
CA ARG A 22 11.82 -11.97 -2.32
C ARG A 22 11.17 -11.14 -1.22
N THR A 23 11.93 -10.31 -0.50
CA THR A 23 11.36 -9.48 0.57
C THR A 23 10.37 -8.45 0.03
N VAL A 24 10.66 -7.78 -1.08
CA VAL A 24 9.74 -6.80 -1.69
C VAL A 24 8.45 -7.47 -2.17
N ILE A 25 8.55 -8.63 -2.81
CA ILE A 25 7.37 -9.36 -3.29
C ILE A 25 6.53 -9.85 -2.11
N VAL A 26 7.17 -10.48 -1.10
CA VAL A 26 6.48 -10.98 0.09
C VAL A 26 5.82 -9.83 0.85
N LEU A 27 6.52 -8.71 1.03
CA LEU A 27 5.98 -7.54 1.72
C LEU A 27 4.81 -6.94 0.95
N GLY A 28 4.93 -6.74 -0.36
CA GLY A 28 3.85 -6.22 -1.18
C GLY A 28 2.61 -7.12 -1.20
N ILE A 29 2.79 -8.44 -1.19
CA ILE A 29 1.69 -9.41 -1.03
C ILE A 29 1.06 -9.26 0.36
N VAL A 30 1.85 -9.32 1.43
CA VAL A 30 1.35 -9.26 2.81
C VAL A 30 0.60 -7.95 3.07
N LEU A 31 1.14 -6.81 2.63
CA LEU A 31 0.49 -5.50 2.77
C LEU A 31 -0.76 -5.40 1.90
N GLY A 32 -0.70 -5.84 0.63
CA GLY A 32 -1.86 -5.78 -0.27
C GLY A 32 -3.05 -6.57 0.24
N TYR A 33 -2.84 -7.84 0.63
CA TYR A 33 -3.90 -8.69 1.16
C TYR A 33 -4.34 -8.26 2.58
N GLY A 34 -3.39 -7.82 3.41
CA GLY A 34 -3.64 -7.36 4.77
C GLY A 34 -4.51 -6.10 4.81
N ASP A 35 -4.13 -5.07 4.05
CA ASP A 35 -4.90 -3.82 3.96
C ASP A 35 -6.27 -4.07 3.33
N GLY A 36 -6.35 -4.88 2.27
CA GLY A 36 -7.64 -5.29 1.68
C GLY A 36 -8.56 -5.96 2.70
N TYR A 37 -8.02 -6.86 3.54
CA TYR A 37 -8.81 -7.53 4.58
C TYR A 37 -9.32 -6.55 5.63
N VAL A 38 -8.47 -5.63 6.11
CA VAL A 38 -8.85 -4.62 7.10
C VAL A 38 -9.96 -3.71 6.56
N LEU A 39 -9.88 -3.31 5.30
CA LEU A 39 -10.90 -2.47 4.66
C LEU A 39 -12.25 -3.18 4.56
N VAL A 40 -12.26 -4.44 4.14
CA VAL A 40 -13.48 -5.27 4.09
C VAL A 40 -14.05 -5.50 5.50
N ALA A 41 -13.19 -5.72 6.49
CA ALA A 41 -13.62 -5.88 7.88
C ALA A 41 -14.23 -4.60 8.47
N LEU A 42 -13.62 -3.44 8.21
CA LEU A 42 -14.12 -2.14 8.68
C LEU A 42 -15.45 -1.77 8.01
N THR A 43 -15.60 -2.03 6.72
CA THR A 43 -16.87 -1.81 6.00
C THR A 43 -17.97 -2.76 6.48
N GLY A 44 -17.64 -4.03 6.76
CA GLY A 44 -18.57 -4.98 7.38
C GLY A 44 -19.00 -4.54 8.79
N ALA A 45 -18.07 -4.06 9.61
CA ALA A 45 -18.35 -3.56 10.96
C ALA A 45 -19.22 -2.29 10.98
N ALA A 46 -19.14 -1.46 9.93
CA ALA A 46 -19.97 -0.26 9.77
C ALA A 46 -21.44 -0.56 9.40
N GLY A 47 -21.82 -1.84 9.24
CA GLY A 47 -23.20 -2.23 8.97
C GLY A 47 -23.62 -2.11 7.50
N ALA A 48 -22.65 -2.12 6.57
CA ALA A 48 -22.92 -2.23 5.13
C ALA A 48 -23.42 -3.66 4.77
N ILE A 49 -24.62 -4.02 5.24
CA ILE A 49 -25.22 -5.35 5.08
C ILE A 49 -25.79 -5.55 3.65
N GLU A 50 -25.88 -4.50 2.84
CA GLU A 50 -26.33 -4.64 1.43
C GLU A 50 -25.21 -5.04 0.44
N ARG A 51 -23.93 -4.80 0.78
CA ARG A 51 -22.77 -5.18 -0.07
C ARG A 51 -22.20 -6.58 0.24
N THR A 52 -22.82 -7.35 1.13
CA THR A 52 -22.25 -8.59 1.69
C THR A 52 -22.47 -9.87 0.86
N ASN A 53 -23.00 -9.77 -0.36
CA ASN A 53 -23.27 -10.98 -1.15
C ASN A 53 -21.98 -11.70 -1.60
N HIS A 54 -20.84 -11.00 -1.77
CA HIS A 54 -19.57 -11.64 -2.15
C HIS A 54 -18.30 -10.95 -1.57
N PRO A 55 -18.12 -10.89 -0.23
CA PRO A 55 -17.00 -10.17 0.39
C PRO A 55 -15.63 -10.76 0.05
N PHE A 56 -15.57 -12.06 -0.24
CA PHE A 56 -14.31 -12.72 -0.57
C PHE A 56 -13.84 -12.41 -1.99
N SER A 57 -14.74 -12.33 -2.97
CA SER A 57 -14.34 -12.03 -4.36
C SER A 57 -13.94 -10.57 -4.50
N SER A 58 -14.66 -9.64 -3.86
CA SER A 58 -14.30 -8.22 -3.86
C SER A 58 -12.94 -8.00 -3.19
N TRP A 59 -12.70 -8.67 -2.05
CA TRP A 59 -11.41 -8.64 -1.39
C TRP A 59 -10.27 -9.12 -2.29
N LEU A 60 -10.45 -10.23 -3.01
CA LEU A 60 -9.44 -10.77 -3.92
C LEU A 60 -9.17 -9.84 -5.11
N GLU A 61 -10.23 -9.28 -5.70
CA GLU A 61 -10.13 -8.37 -6.84
C GLU A 61 -9.39 -7.08 -6.43
N GLU A 62 -9.81 -6.45 -5.34
CA GLU A 62 -9.15 -5.26 -4.79
C GLU A 62 -7.69 -5.55 -4.42
N SER A 63 -7.42 -6.70 -3.78
CA SER A 63 -6.05 -7.11 -3.43
C SER A 63 -5.19 -7.31 -4.69
N ALA A 64 -5.73 -7.89 -5.76
CA ALA A 64 -5.01 -8.12 -7.01
C ALA A 64 -4.53 -6.80 -7.66
N PHE A 65 -5.33 -5.73 -7.55
CA PHE A 65 -4.94 -4.40 -8.01
C PHE A 65 -4.02 -3.66 -7.04
N LEU A 66 -4.18 -3.87 -5.73
CA LEU A 66 -3.37 -3.20 -4.71
C LEU A 66 -1.93 -3.74 -4.65
N VAL A 67 -1.73 -5.06 -4.78
CA VAL A 67 -0.39 -5.68 -4.71
C VAL A 67 0.65 -4.99 -5.61
N PRO A 68 0.41 -4.78 -6.93
CA PRO A 68 1.39 -4.09 -7.77
C PRO A 68 1.62 -2.63 -7.34
N LEU A 69 0.62 -1.93 -6.80
CA LEU A 69 0.78 -0.57 -6.27
C LEU A 69 1.66 -0.55 -5.02
N PHE A 70 1.47 -1.50 -4.09
CA PHE A 70 2.32 -1.65 -2.91
C PHE A 70 3.77 -1.94 -3.30
N ILE A 71 4.00 -2.86 -4.23
CA ILE A 71 5.34 -3.16 -4.74
C ILE A 71 6.01 -1.89 -5.31
N LEU A 72 5.28 -1.09 -6.10
CA LEU A 72 5.80 0.16 -6.65
C LEU A 72 6.11 1.19 -5.55
N ALA A 73 5.24 1.33 -4.55
CA ALA A 73 5.44 2.22 -3.41
C ALA A 73 6.69 1.83 -2.61
N GLU A 74 6.88 0.55 -2.32
CA GLU A 74 8.08 0.03 -1.66
C GLU A 74 9.35 0.33 -2.47
N LEU A 75 9.33 0.07 -3.77
CA LEU A 75 10.47 0.36 -4.65
C LEU A 75 10.82 1.85 -4.67
N LEU A 76 9.81 2.74 -4.64
CA LEU A 76 10.00 4.19 -4.55
C LEU A 76 10.64 4.59 -3.22
N VAL A 77 10.16 4.03 -2.09
CA VAL A 77 10.73 4.27 -0.76
C VAL A 77 12.19 3.80 -0.71
N LEU A 78 12.46 2.57 -1.14
CA LEU A 78 13.81 2.02 -1.19
C LEU A 78 14.73 2.85 -2.10
N ARG A 79 14.24 3.30 -3.25
CA ARG A 79 14.97 4.20 -4.15
C ARG A 79 15.28 5.53 -3.46
N ARG A 80 14.31 6.11 -2.76
CA ARG A 80 14.48 7.39 -2.07
C ARG A 80 15.52 7.30 -0.96
N ILE A 81 15.49 6.23 -0.18
CA ILE A 81 16.42 5.97 0.91
C ILE A 81 17.83 5.68 0.37
N ARG A 82 17.97 4.83 -0.66
CA ARG A 82 19.28 4.56 -1.28
C ARG A 82 19.92 5.81 -1.88
N ARG A 83 19.12 6.76 -2.38
CA ARG A 83 19.62 8.05 -2.87
C ARG A 83 20.13 8.95 -1.74
N ARG A 84 19.52 8.90 -0.54
CA ARG A 84 19.93 9.74 0.60
C ARG A 84 21.03 9.13 1.47
N SER A 85 20.96 7.84 1.73
CA SER A 85 21.82 7.15 2.72
C SER A 85 22.91 6.29 2.10
N GLY A 86 22.99 6.23 0.77
CA GLY A 86 23.94 5.39 0.06
C GLY A 86 23.51 3.92 -0.07
N PRO A 87 24.34 3.07 -0.69
CA PRO A 87 23.95 1.72 -1.10
C PRO A 87 23.84 0.69 0.04
N VAL A 88 24.28 1.01 1.26
CA VAL A 88 24.34 0.07 2.39
C VAL A 88 23.71 0.67 3.65
N LEU A 89 22.58 0.12 4.09
CA LEU A 89 22.00 0.41 5.40
C LEU A 89 22.69 -0.49 6.44
N ARG A 90 23.67 0.03 7.18
CA ARG A 90 24.37 -0.73 8.24
C ARG A 90 23.81 -0.52 9.64
N SER A 91 23.05 0.56 9.87
CA SER A 91 22.55 0.92 11.20
C SER A 91 21.13 0.39 11.43
N GLY A 92 20.87 -0.20 12.60
CA GLY A 92 19.52 -0.62 13.01
C GLY A 92 18.51 0.53 12.99
N LYS A 93 18.94 1.78 13.28
CA LYS A 93 18.10 2.97 13.15
C LYS A 93 17.66 3.22 11.70
N ALA A 94 18.53 2.93 10.73
CA ALA A 94 18.21 3.09 9.32
C ALA A 94 17.23 2.01 8.83
N VAL A 95 17.36 0.79 9.35
CA VAL A 95 16.39 -0.30 9.10
C VAL A 95 15.02 0.08 9.66
N LEU A 96 14.95 0.53 10.92
CA LEU A 96 13.71 0.97 11.55
C LEU A 96 13.07 2.15 10.80
N GLY A 97 13.86 3.16 10.44
CA GLY A 97 13.38 4.29 9.65
C GLY A 97 12.86 3.89 8.26
N THR A 98 13.48 2.88 7.63
CA THR A 98 13.01 2.33 6.35
C THR A 98 11.71 1.57 6.52
N ALA A 99 11.62 0.73 7.55
CA ALA A 99 10.41 -0.03 7.88
C ALA A 99 9.22 0.91 8.12
N LEU A 100 9.43 1.97 8.91
CA LEU A 100 8.40 2.97 9.18
C LEU A 100 7.98 3.72 7.91
N LEU A 101 8.93 4.10 7.05
CA LEU A 101 8.61 4.73 5.78
C LEU A 101 7.81 3.82 4.85
N ILE A 102 8.10 2.51 4.84
CA ILE A 102 7.31 1.55 4.07
C ILE A 102 5.90 1.43 4.64
N ALA A 103 5.74 1.31 5.95
CA ALA A 103 4.42 1.26 6.59
C ALA A 103 3.58 2.52 6.29
N VAL A 104 4.19 3.70 6.36
CA VAL A 104 3.53 4.97 6.01
C VAL A 104 3.17 5.00 4.52
N ALA A 105 4.10 4.62 3.64
CA ALA A 105 3.83 4.59 2.20
C ALA A 105 2.70 3.62 1.85
N GLY A 106 2.69 2.42 2.46
CA GLY A 106 1.63 1.44 2.30
C GLY A 106 0.27 1.98 2.75
N THR A 107 0.22 2.61 3.93
CA THR A 107 -1.01 3.22 4.45
C THR A 107 -1.55 4.30 3.50
N VAL A 108 -0.67 5.14 2.94
CA VAL A 108 -1.07 6.14 1.94
C VAL A 108 -1.58 5.48 0.66
N THR A 109 -0.91 4.43 0.18
CA THR A 109 -1.33 3.67 -1.01
C THR A 109 -2.70 3.04 -0.82
N GLY A 110 -2.95 2.37 0.31
CA GLY A 110 -4.26 1.82 0.65
C GLY A 110 -5.34 2.90 0.69
N PHE A 111 -5.06 4.03 1.34
CA PHE A 111 -6.00 5.15 1.43
C PHE A 111 -6.35 5.74 0.06
N VAL A 112 -5.35 5.94 -0.81
CA VAL A 112 -5.57 6.42 -2.18
C VAL A 112 -6.40 5.42 -2.98
N GLY A 113 -6.16 4.11 -2.81
CA GLY A 113 -6.96 3.06 -3.46
C GLY A 113 -8.44 3.17 -3.10
N VAL A 114 -8.75 3.30 -1.81
CA VAL A 114 -10.13 3.49 -1.33
C VAL A 114 -10.74 4.78 -1.87
N ALA A 115 -10.01 5.89 -1.83
CA ALA A 115 -10.51 7.17 -2.31
C ALA A 115 -10.84 7.15 -3.81
N VAL A 116 -10.00 6.48 -4.62
CA VAL A 116 -10.24 6.32 -6.06
C VAL A 116 -11.45 5.42 -6.32
N SER A 117 -11.57 4.30 -5.60
CA SER A 117 -12.72 3.39 -5.71
C SER A 117 -14.03 4.11 -5.35
N ALA A 118 -14.05 4.85 -4.24
CA ALA A 118 -15.22 5.66 -3.84
C ALA A 118 -15.58 6.72 -4.89
N ALA A 119 -14.59 7.40 -5.47
CA ALA A 119 -14.83 8.38 -6.52
C ALA A 119 -15.39 7.76 -7.82
N LEU A 120 -14.97 6.54 -8.15
CA LEU A 120 -15.49 5.78 -9.29
C LEU A 120 -16.93 5.31 -9.03
N ASP A 121 -17.19 4.76 -7.85
CA ASP A 121 -18.53 4.35 -7.41
C ASP A 121 -19.51 5.53 -7.46
N TYR A 122 -19.10 6.70 -6.97
CA TYR A 122 -19.91 7.91 -7.03
C TYR A 122 -20.25 8.33 -8.47
N ARG A 123 -19.28 8.23 -9.39
CA ARG A 123 -19.50 8.50 -10.82
C ARG A 123 -20.49 7.52 -11.45
N LEU A 124 -20.42 6.24 -11.08
CA LEU A 124 -21.34 5.23 -11.60
C LEU A 124 -22.76 5.44 -11.04
N GLN A 125 -22.87 5.76 -9.75
CA GLN A 125 -24.16 5.99 -9.11
C GLN A 125 -24.88 7.23 -9.66
N THR A 126 -24.13 8.31 -9.91
CA THR A 126 -24.68 9.53 -10.51
C THR A 126 -25.19 9.30 -11.93
N GLN A 127 -24.51 8.47 -12.73
CA GLN A 127 -25.00 8.08 -14.07
C GLN A 127 -26.29 7.26 -13.99
N LEU A 128 -26.43 6.39 -12.98
CA LEU A 128 -27.61 5.55 -12.81
C LEU A 128 -28.85 6.37 -12.41
N ILE A 129 -28.69 7.36 -11.53
CA ILE A 129 -29.77 8.29 -11.10
C ILE A 129 -30.21 9.18 -12.27
N GLU A 130 -29.26 9.64 -13.09
CA GLU A 130 -29.59 10.43 -14.28
C GLU A 130 -30.38 9.59 -15.30
N PHE A 131 -30.04 8.31 -15.43
CA PHE A 131 -30.81 7.40 -16.27
C PHE A 131 -32.21 7.16 -15.69
N SER A 132 -32.32 6.81 -14.39
CA SER A 132 -33.61 6.52 -13.76
C SER A 132 -34.55 7.73 -13.76
N SER A 133 -34.04 8.95 -13.58
CA SER A 133 -34.86 10.17 -13.64
C SER A 133 -35.43 10.45 -15.03
N ARG A 134 -34.76 10.00 -16.11
CA ARG A 134 -35.29 10.09 -17.48
C ARG A 134 -36.42 9.09 -17.78
N PHE A 135 -36.52 7.98 -17.04
CA PHE A 135 -37.56 6.96 -17.23
C PHE A 135 -38.62 6.91 -16.11
N GLY A 136 -38.35 7.53 -14.95
CA GLY A 136 -39.21 7.48 -13.77
C GLY A 136 -40.44 8.37 -13.79
N ASP A 137 -40.60 9.24 -14.79
CA ASP A 137 -41.68 10.24 -14.82
C ASP A 137 -43.04 9.72 -15.30
N GLN A 138 -43.18 8.41 -15.59
CA GLN A 138 -44.47 7.87 -16.08
C GLN A 138 -45.45 7.42 -14.98
N ASN A 139 -45.01 7.18 -13.73
CA ASN A 139 -45.89 6.64 -12.68
C ASN A 139 -45.89 7.41 -11.34
N GLY A 140 -45.24 8.57 -11.24
CA GLY A 140 -45.46 9.51 -10.13
C GLY A 140 -44.91 9.13 -8.74
N ASP A 141 -44.36 7.92 -8.54
CA ASP A 141 -43.74 7.53 -7.27
C ASP A 141 -42.23 7.81 -7.28
N PRO A 142 -41.73 8.76 -6.46
CA PRO A 142 -40.30 9.00 -6.34
C PRO A 142 -39.62 7.83 -5.63
N LEU A 143 -38.97 6.97 -6.42
CA LEU A 143 -38.07 5.94 -5.92
C LEU A 143 -36.80 6.61 -5.38
N ILE A 144 -36.83 7.11 -4.14
CA ILE A 144 -35.63 7.59 -3.46
C ILE A 144 -34.81 6.37 -3.06
N THR A 145 -33.81 6.04 -3.87
CA THR A 145 -32.82 5.02 -3.55
C THR A 145 -31.97 5.52 -2.38
N ALA A 146 -31.91 4.75 -1.29
CA ALA A 146 -31.05 5.04 -0.15
C ALA A 146 -29.60 5.23 -0.63
N GLY A 147 -29.03 6.43 -0.38
CA GLY A 147 -27.65 6.79 -0.75
C GLY A 147 -27.47 7.82 -1.87
N SER A 148 -28.52 8.39 -2.48
CA SER A 148 -28.36 9.44 -3.49
C SER A 148 -28.22 10.85 -2.88
N THR A 149 -27.07 11.50 -3.02
CA THR A 149 -26.80 12.89 -2.57
C THR A 149 -27.15 13.97 -3.60
N ALA A 150 -28.06 13.71 -4.54
CA ALA A 150 -28.33 14.63 -5.64
C ALA A 150 -29.28 15.77 -5.26
N ALA A 151 -28.77 16.83 -4.62
CA ALA A 151 -29.44 18.13 -4.53
C ALA A 151 -28.70 19.19 -5.36
N ARG A 152 -29.02 19.29 -6.66
CA ARG A 152 -28.67 20.45 -7.49
C ARG A 152 -29.77 21.51 -7.34
N GLY A 153 -29.66 22.36 -6.32
CA GLY A 153 -30.58 23.48 -6.07
C GLY A 153 -30.16 24.32 -4.86
N ASN A 154 -30.64 25.57 -4.79
CA ASN A 154 -30.28 26.56 -3.74
C ASN A 154 -30.44 25.93 -2.33
N CYS A 155 -29.30 25.77 -1.63
CA CYS A 155 -29.11 24.89 -0.48
C CYS A 155 -29.66 25.45 0.86
N ASN A 156 -30.95 25.80 0.88
CA ASN A 156 -31.64 26.25 2.10
C ASN A 156 -32.56 25.16 2.69
N SER A 157 -32.69 24.02 2.01
CA SER A 157 -33.58 22.93 2.41
C SER A 157 -32.87 21.88 3.28
N MET A 158 -33.67 21.15 4.05
CA MET A 158 -33.30 20.05 4.95
C MET A 158 -32.29 19.05 4.32
N VAL A 159 -32.31 18.89 3.00
CA VAL A 159 -31.43 18.00 2.23
C VAL A 159 -29.94 18.38 2.33
N CYS A 160 -29.59 19.67 2.40
CA CYS A 160 -28.18 20.08 2.51
C CYS A 160 -27.62 19.90 3.93
N ASN A 161 -28.49 19.82 4.95
CA ASN A 161 -28.06 19.43 6.30
C ASN A 161 -27.72 17.93 6.37
N GLU A 162 -28.44 17.09 5.61
CA GLU A 162 -28.14 15.65 5.54
C GLU A 162 -26.81 15.36 4.85
N GLU A 163 -26.49 16.08 3.76
CA GLU A 163 -25.20 15.97 3.07
C GLU A 163 -24.02 16.32 4.00
N ARG A 164 -24.18 17.36 4.83
CA ARG A 164 -23.18 17.73 5.84
C ARG A 164 -23.04 16.69 6.95
N LEU A 165 -24.14 16.07 7.37
CA LEU A 165 -24.09 14.97 8.34
C LEU A 165 -23.36 13.75 7.75
N SER A 166 -23.57 13.42 6.48
CA SER A 166 -22.88 12.33 5.79
C SER A 166 -21.38 12.59 5.67
N LEU A 167 -20.98 13.79 5.25
CA LEU A 167 -19.57 14.18 5.17
C LEU A 167 -18.88 14.12 6.55
N ALA A 168 -19.60 14.49 7.61
CA ALA A 168 -19.07 14.41 8.97
C ALA A 168 -18.88 12.95 9.44
N SER A 169 -19.80 12.04 9.09
CA SER A 169 -19.62 10.61 9.38
C SER A 169 -18.47 10.00 8.58
N ASP A 170 -18.33 10.36 7.31
CA ASP A 170 -17.26 9.85 6.44
C ASP A 170 -15.89 10.33 6.93
N ALA A 171 -15.78 11.61 7.28
CA ALA A 171 -14.55 12.18 7.85
C ALA A 171 -14.16 11.48 9.16
N ARG A 172 -15.14 11.15 10.01
CA ARG A 172 -14.89 10.43 11.28
C ARG A 172 -14.47 8.99 11.01
N GLY A 173 -15.09 8.30 10.05
CA GLY A 173 -14.69 6.96 9.63
C GLY A 173 -13.26 6.93 9.08
N VAL A 174 -12.89 7.91 8.25
CA VAL A 174 -11.51 8.10 7.77
C VAL A 174 -10.54 8.37 8.92
N ALA A 175 -10.90 9.25 9.85
CA ALA A 175 -10.05 9.59 10.99
C ALA A 175 -9.77 8.38 11.90
N ILE A 176 -10.73 7.46 12.02
CA ILE A 176 -10.60 6.23 12.84
C ILE A 176 -9.84 5.13 12.08
N SER A 177 -10.08 4.97 10.78
CA SER A 177 -9.46 3.91 9.97
C SER A 177 -7.97 4.14 9.72
N ALA A 178 -7.54 5.40 9.55
CA ALA A 178 -6.14 5.75 9.29
C ALA A 178 -5.15 5.22 10.36
N PRO A 179 -5.34 5.46 11.68
CA PRO A 179 -4.43 4.92 12.70
C PRO A 179 -4.50 3.39 12.81
N ILE A 180 -5.66 2.77 12.52
CA ILE A 180 -5.80 1.30 12.52
C ILE A 180 -4.96 0.70 11.39
N LEU A 181 -5.11 1.21 10.16
CA LEU A 181 -4.33 0.78 8.99
C LEU A 181 -2.83 0.97 9.23
N LEU A 182 -2.43 2.12 9.77
CA LEU A 182 -1.03 2.36 10.10
C LEU A 182 -0.51 1.35 11.13
N GLY A 183 -1.28 1.06 12.18
CA GLY A 183 -0.95 0.06 13.19
C GLY A 183 -0.75 -1.33 12.60
N VAL A 184 -1.69 -1.77 11.76
CA VAL A 184 -1.61 -3.05 11.05
C VAL A 184 -0.38 -3.10 10.15
N ASN A 185 -0.14 -2.06 9.35
CA ASN A 185 1.02 -1.99 8.47
C ASN A 185 2.34 -2.03 9.24
N VAL A 186 2.44 -1.36 10.38
CA VAL A 186 3.63 -1.43 11.26
C VAL A 186 3.84 -2.86 11.76
N VAL A 187 2.78 -3.54 12.20
CA VAL A 187 2.84 -4.93 12.67
C VAL A 187 3.24 -5.88 11.53
N LEU A 188 2.63 -5.75 10.36
CA LEU A 188 2.91 -6.60 9.18
C LEU A 188 4.35 -6.42 8.70
N VAL A 189 4.80 -5.17 8.53
CA VAL A 189 6.19 -4.88 8.16
C VAL A 189 7.15 -5.43 9.22
N GLY A 190 6.86 -5.19 10.50
CA GLY A 190 7.67 -5.69 11.61
C GLY A 190 7.77 -7.22 11.62
N TRP A 191 6.65 -7.91 11.40
CA TRP A 191 6.57 -9.38 11.37
C TRP A 191 7.35 -9.96 10.18
N VAL A 192 7.17 -9.40 8.98
CA VAL A 192 7.94 -9.80 7.79
C VAL A 192 9.42 -9.59 8.03
N LEU A 193 9.82 -8.42 8.55
CA LEU A 193 11.23 -8.13 8.85
C LEU A 193 11.81 -9.08 9.91
N ALA A 194 11.05 -9.41 10.96
CA ALA A 194 11.46 -10.37 11.97
C ALA A 194 11.66 -11.77 11.36
N GLY A 195 10.74 -12.22 10.50
CA GLY A 195 10.85 -13.48 9.77
C GLY A 195 12.07 -13.55 8.85
N PHE A 196 12.50 -12.42 8.28
CA PHE A 196 13.73 -12.30 7.49
C PHE A 196 14.98 -11.98 8.33
N GLY A 197 14.92 -12.10 9.66
CA GLY A 197 16.06 -11.93 10.57
C GLY A 197 16.55 -10.49 10.72
N GLY A 198 15.66 -9.50 10.57
CA GLY A 198 15.95 -8.07 10.73
C GLY A 198 16.85 -7.48 9.63
N ARG A 199 17.14 -8.25 8.57
CA ARG A 199 18.08 -7.88 7.51
C ARG A 199 17.35 -7.54 6.22
N LEU A 200 17.17 -6.23 5.95
CA LEU A 200 16.73 -5.69 4.65
C LEU A 200 17.76 -5.86 3.50
N GLY A 201 18.72 -6.77 3.65
CA GLY A 201 19.66 -7.14 2.60
C GLY A 201 21.13 -6.88 2.94
N ALA A 202 21.79 -7.93 3.41
CA ALA A 202 23.16 -8.24 3.00
C ALA A 202 23.35 -9.75 3.18
N PRO A 203 23.83 -10.49 2.17
CA PRO A 203 24.53 -11.74 2.46
C PRO A 203 25.61 -11.38 3.48
N ALA A 204 25.71 -12.15 4.56
CA ALA A 204 26.91 -12.08 5.40
C ALA A 204 28.08 -12.21 4.43
N GLY A 205 28.90 -11.16 4.31
CA GLY A 205 30.08 -11.21 3.49
C GLY A 205 30.81 -12.46 3.93
N ARG A 206 30.99 -13.40 2.99
CA ARG A 206 31.85 -14.57 3.17
C ARG A 206 33.14 -13.96 3.71
N ARG A 207 33.41 -14.18 5.01
CA ARG A 207 34.61 -13.71 5.68
C ARG A 207 35.72 -14.14 4.73
N ALA A 208 36.38 -13.18 4.09
CA ALA A 208 37.53 -13.50 3.27
C ALA A 208 38.44 -14.21 4.25
N THR A 209 38.54 -15.54 4.12
CA THR A 209 39.56 -16.32 4.76
C THR A 209 40.82 -15.68 4.22
N THR A 210 41.40 -14.79 5.01
CA THR A 210 42.75 -14.34 4.83
C THR A 210 43.56 -15.62 4.90
N THR A 211 43.83 -16.19 3.73
CA THR A 211 44.90 -17.15 3.54
C THR A 211 46.13 -16.38 3.97
N ILE A 212 46.50 -16.53 5.24
CA ILE A 212 47.79 -16.11 5.73
C ILE A 212 48.75 -16.96 4.91
N ALA A 213 49.36 -16.32 3.91
CA ALA A 213 50.47 -16.92 3.20
C ALA A 213 51.53 -17.23 4.25
N VAL A 214 51.70 -18.51 4.56
CA VAL A 214 52.82 -18.98 5.37
C VAL A 214 54.08 -18.66 4.56
N PRO A 215 54.99 -17.80 5.04
CA PRO A 215 56.27 -17.62 4.38
C PRO A 215 57.03 -18.94 4.53
N THR A 216 57.21 -19.66 3.43
CA THR A 216 58.15 -20.78 3.38
C THR A 216 59.55 -20.23 3.50
N SER A 217 60.10 -20.23 4.71
CA SER A 217 61.53 -20.11 4.95
C SER A 217 62.22 -21.36 4.40
N SER A 218 62.66 -21.32 3.15
CA SER A 218 63.61 -22.31 2.64
C SER A 218 64.99 -21.96 3.19
N THR A 219 65.32 -22.68 4.26
CA THR A 219 66.65 -22.91 4.82
C THR A 219 67.64 -23.37 3.73
N GLU A 220 68.64 -22.54 3.50
CA GLU A 220 70.05 -22.86 3.74
C GLU A 220 70.43 -24.35 3.69
N LYS A 221 71.16 -24.74 2.64
CA LYS A 221 72.26 -25.71 2.73
C LYS A 221 73.42 -25.28 1.84
N VAL A 222 74.56 -25.13 2.51
CA VAL A 222 75.94 -24.99 2.01
C VAL A 222 76.35 -26.23 1.22
#